data_AF-A0A7W6IIG5-F1
#
_entry.id   AF-A0A7W6IIG5-F1
#
_cell.length_a   1.000
_cell.length_b   1.000
_cell.length_c   1.000
_cell.angle_alpha   90.00
_cell.angle_beta   90.00
_cell.angle_gamma   90.00
#
_symmetry.space_group_name_H-M   'P 1'
#
loop_
_entity.id
_entity.type
_entity.pdbx_description
1 polymer ?
#
loop_
_entity_poly.entity_id
_entity_poly.type
_entity_poly.pdbx_seq_one_letter_code
_entity_poly.pdbx_strand_id
1 'polypeptide(L)'
;MSESSIAQTIHERIEAVKKVVNLIAQSGREDDLHDLRVLLINTTSLLKRDPGIEAAVDDLYAASAALVKDALSGISPTARSLRLLLSASERFCDRLTAAAGRLDPVPELRLKGLEAAYAVQLERFGMNAALDPVGQVA
;
A
#
# COMPACT_ATOMS: atom_id res chain seq x y z
N MET A 1 -8.69 -20.72 18.95
CA MET A 1 -8.66 -19.31 18.53
C MET A 1 -7.88 -19.18 17.21
N SER A 2 -8.42 -19.71 16.12
CA SER A 2 -7.68 -19.91 14.86
C SER A 2 -8.54 -19.54 13.64
N GLU A 3 -9.11 -18.33 13.68
CA GLU A 3 -9.76 -17.68 12.54
C GLU A 3 -8.93 -16.51 11.98
N SER A 4 -7.67 -16.36 12.43
CA SER A 4 -6.70 -15.37 11.93
C SER A 4 -6.15 -15.83 10.56
N SER A 5 -7.08 -15.96 9.63
CA SER A 5 -6.95 -16.43 8.25
C SER A 5 -6.37 -15.31 7.39
N ILE A 6 -5.82 -15.68 6.23
CA ILE A 6 -5.32 -14.78 5.17
C ILE A 6 -6.19 -13.54 4.95
N ALA A 7 -7.51 -13.66 5.12
CA ALA A 7 -8.45 -12.54 5.07
C ALA A 7 -8.06 -11.38 6.01
N GLN A 8 -7.63 -11.67 7.24
CA GLN A 8 -7.14 -10.65 8.17
C GLN A 8 -5.86 -10.01 7.66
N THR A 9 -4.90 -10.81 7.18
CA THR A 9 -3.66 -10.28 6.57
C THR A 9 -3.97 -9.37 5.38
N ILE A 10 -4.91 -9.75 4.50
CA ILE A 10 -5.33 -8.92 3.37
C ILE A 10 -6.00 -7.62 3.85
N HIS A 11 -6.83 -7.69 4.89
CA HIS A 11 -7.43 -6.50 5.49
C HIS A 11 -6.35 -5.53 6.02
N GLU A 12 -5.35 -6.05 6.74
CA GLU A 12 -4.20 -5.25 7.20
C GLU A 12 -3.43 -4.65 6.02
N ARG A 13 -3.26 -5.37 4.90
CA ARG A 13 -2.64 -4.82 3.68
C ARG A 13 -3.46 -3.70 3.07
N ILE A 14 -4.79 -3.83 3.02
CA ILE A 14 -5.68 -2.78 2.53
C ILE A 14 -5.50 -1.49 3.35
N GLU A 15 -5.48 -1.60 4.67
CA GLU A 15 -5.31 -0.44 5.55
C GLU A 15 -3.90 0.18 5.41
N ALA A 16 -2.87 -0.64 5.27
CA ALA A 16 -1.51 -0.16 4.99
C ALA A 16 -1.43 0.58 3.65
N VAL A 17 -2.08 0.08 2.60
CA VAL A 17 -2.11 0.72 1.27
C VAL A 17 -2.80 2.07 1.35
N LYS A 18 -3.97 2.14 1.99
CA LYS A 18 -4.69 3.40 2.20
C LYS A 18 -3.82 4.42 2.94
N LYS A 19 -3.09 3.99 3.98
CA LYS A 19 -2.19 4.85 4.74
C LYS A 19 -1.08 5.44 3.85
N VAL A 20 -0.38 4.61 3.09
CA VAL A 20 0.72 5.08 2.21
C VAL A 20 0.18 5.97 1.09
N VAL A 21 -0.98 5.63 0.50
CA VAL A 21 -1.64 6.48 -0.50
C VAL A 21 -1.96 7.87 0.05
N ASN A 22 -2.43 7.95 1.31
CA ASN A 22 -2.69 9.24 1.96
C ASN A 22 -1.40 10.05 2.21
N LEU A 23 -0.28 9.40 2.54
CA LEU A 23 1.01 10.08 2.69
C LEU A 23 1.51 10.65 1.35
N ILE A 24 1.40 9.86 0.27
CA ILE A 24 1.73 10.31 -1.09
C ILE A 24 0.85 11.49 -1.52
N ALA A 25 -0.45 11.42 -1.24
CA ALA A 25 -1.38 12.51 -1.57
C ALA A 25 -1.05 13.83 -0.85
N GLN A 26 -0.44 13.76 0.34
CA GLN A 26 -0.09 14.93 1.15
C GLN A 26 1.30 15.49 0.82
N SER A 27 2.29 14.62 0.63
CA SER A 27 3.71 15.03 0.62
C SER A 27 4.48 14.62 -0.64
N GLY A 28 3.97 13.65 -1.42
CA GLY A 28 4.59 13.21 -2.67
C GLY A 28 6.05 12.74 -2.54
N ARG A 29 6.43 12.13 -1.40
CA ARG A 29 7.82 11.69 -1.17
C ARG A 29 8.18 10.42 -1.94
N GLU A 30 9.42 10.32 -2.38
CA GLU A 30 9.95 9.11 -3.04
C GLU A 30 9.96 7.87 -2.14
N ASP A 31 10.26 8.06 -0.84
CA ASP A 31 10.23 6.96 0.15
C ASP A 31 8.85 6.30 0.21
N ASP A 32 7.78 7.10 0.19
CA ASP A 32 6.41 6.58 0.24
C ASP A 32 6.06 5.80 -1.03
N LEU A 33 6.57 6.22 -2.20
CA LEU A 33 6.40 5.48 -3.45
C LEU A 33 7.15 4.16 -3.45
N HIS A 34 8.37 4.14 -2.89
CA HIS A 34 9.12 2.91 -2.72
C HIS A 34 8.38 1.94 -1.78
N ASP A 35 7.88 2.44 -0.65
CA ASP A 35 7.14 1.65 0.33
C ASP A 35 5.83 1.12 -0.26
N LEU A 36 5.13 1.93 -1.06
CA LEU A 36 3.96 1.49 -1.81
C LEU A 36 4.32 0.34 -2.76
N ARG A 37 5.41 0.46 -3.52
CA ARG A 37 5.84 -0.59 -4.45
C ARG A 37 6.05 -1.93 -3.75
N VAL A 38 6.79 -1.91 -2.65
CA VAL A 38 7.06 -3.11 -1.84
C VAL A 38 5.76 -3.69 -1.30
N LEU A 39 4.87 -2.84 -0.79
CA LEU A 39 3.58 -3.27 -0.26
C LEU A 39 2.68 -3.91 -1.32
N LEU A 40 2.63 -3.37 -2.54
CA LEU A 40 1.86 -3.93 -3.66
C LEU A 40 2.40 -5.30 -4.09
N ILE A 41 3.73 -5.46 -4.19
CA ILE A 41 4.37 -6.73 -4.51
C ILE A 41 4.06 -7.77 -3.44
N ASN A 42 4.26 -7.42 -2.17
CA ASN A 42 4.02 -8.33 -1.05
C ASN A 42 2.55 -8.74 -0.97
N THR A 43 1.63 -7.80 -1.17
CA THR A 43 0.19 -8.06 -1.11
C THR A 43 -0.27 -8.96 -2.25
N THR A 44 0.16 -8.70 -3.48
CA THR A 44 -0.22 -9.54 -4.63
C THR A 44 0.38 -10.94 -4.57
N SER A 45 1.54 -11.11 -3.93
CA SER A 45 2.15 -12.44 -3.72
C SER A 45 1.34 -13.37 -2.82
N LEU A 46 0.42 -12.83 -2.01
CA LEU A 46 -0.52 -13.60 -1.18
C LEU A 46 -1.66 -14.23 -1.99
N LEU A 47 -1.88 -13.75 -3.22
CA LEU A 47 -3.04 -14.09 -4.04
C LEU A 47 -2.62 -14.99 -5.22
N LYS A 48 -3.59 -15.73 -5.76
CA LYS A 48 -3.42 -16.32 -7.10
C LYS A 48 -3.36 -15.17 -8.12
N ARG A 49 -2.63 -15.39 -9.23
CA ARG A 49 -2.58 -14.40 -10.32
C ARG A 49 -3.98 -14.06 -10.79
N ASP A 50 -4.26 -12.77 -10.86
CA ASP A 50 -5.54 -12.19 -11.28
C ASP A 50 -5.21 -10.96 -12.13
N PRO A 51 -5.43 -11.01 -13.46
CA PRO A 51 -5.10 -9.90 -14.36
C PRO A 51 -5.77 -8.58 -13.99
N GLY A 52 -6.94 -8.66 -13.34
CA GLY A 52 -7.66 -7.51 -12.88
C GLY A 52 -7.00 -6.83 -11.66
N ILE A 53 -6.41 -7.62 -10.76
CA ILE A 53 -5.60 -7.10 -9.65
C ILE A 53 -4.29 -6.54 -10.17
N GLU A 54 -3.63 -7.24 -11.10
CA GLU A 54 -2.37 -6.78 -11.73
C GLU A 54 -2.57 -5.41 -12.41
N ALA A 55 -3.63 -5.24 -13.21
CA ALA A 55 -3.96 -3.96 -13.81
C ALA A 55 -4.26 -2.85 -12.77
N ALA A 56 -4.92 -3.19 -11.66
CA ALA A 56 -5.19 -2.23 -10.59
C ALA A 56 -3.93 -1.82 -9.81
N VAL A 57 -2.95 -2.73 -9.66
CA VAL A 57 -1.63 -2.43 -9.12
C VAL A 57 -0.88 -1.45 -10.01
N ASP A 58 -0.86 -1.72 -11.32
CA ASP A 58 -0.18 -0.86 -12.29
C ASP A 58 -0.81 0.55 -12.31
N ASP A 59 -2.15 0.64 -12.34
CA ASP A 59 -2.90 1.90 -12.25
C ASP A 59 -2.54 2.70 -10.99
N LEU A 60 -2.56 2.04 -9.83
CA LEU A 60 -2.29 2.68 -8.54
C LEU A 60 -0.84 3.17 -8.48
N TYR A 61 0.11 2.32 -8.85
CA TYR A 61 1.52 2.71 -8.85
C TYR A 61 1.80 3.85 -9.84
N ALA A 62 1.21 3.82 -11.03
CA ALA A 62 1.38 4.88 -12.03
C ALA A 62 0.83 6.23 -11.54
N ALA A 63 -0.36 6.23 -10.92
CA ALA A 63 -0.96 7.45 -10.35
C ALA A 63 -0.11 8.02 -9.20
N SER A 64 0.38 7.16 -8.31
CA SER A 64 1.30 7.54 -7.23
C SER A 64 2.62 8.09 -7.76
N ALA A 65 3.23 7.43 -8.74
CA ALA A 65 4.50 7.84 -9.33
C ALA A 65 4.40 9.21 -10.04
N ALA A 66 3.27 9.48 -10.71
CA ALA A 66 3.03 10.78 -11.32
C ALA A 66 2.99 11.91 -10.27
N LEU A 67 2.29 11.70 -9.15
CA LEU A 67 2.23 12.67 -8.05
C LEU A 67 3.59 12.92 -7.40
N VAL A 68 4.37 11.86 -7.15
CA VAL A 68 5.73 12.01 -6.61
C VAL A 68 6.63 12.76 -7.58
N LYS A 69 6.57 12.45 -8.87
CA LYS A 69 7.33 13.16 -9.90
C LYS A 69 7.00 14.65 -9.96
N ASP A 70 5.70 14.99 -9.88
CA ASP A 70 5.24 16.37 -9.85
C ASP A 70 5.73 17.09 -8.58
N ALA A 71 5.65 16.44 -7.41
CA ALA A 71 6.12 16.98 -6.14
C ALA A 71 7.64 17.25 -6.14
N LEU A 72 8.46 16.34 -6.69
CA LEU A 72 9.90 16.54 -6.88
C LEU A 72 10.22 17.74 -7.79
N SER A 73 9.27 18.09 -8.67
CA SER A 73 9.37 19.25 -9.56
C SER A 73 8.79 20.52 -8.93
N GLY A 74 8.38 20.48 -7.65
CA GLY A 74 7.75 21.60 -6.94
C GLY A 74 6.30 21.87 -7.37
N ILE A 75 5.66 20.95 -8.09
CA ILE A 75 4.29 21.09 -8.58
C ILE A 75 3.33 20.53 -7.53
N SER A 76 2.42 21.36 -7.04
CA SER A 76 1.39 20.92 -6.10
C SER A 76 0.35 20.02 -6.79
N PRO A 77 -0.18 19.00 -6.09
CA PRO A 77 -1.23 18.13 -6.62
C PRO A 77 -2.47 18.90 -7.06
N THR A 78 -3.01 18.56 -8.23
CA THR A 78 -4.31 19.07 -8.68
C THR A 78 -5.45 18.22 -8.11
N ALA A 79 -6.66 18.80 -8.02
CA ALA A 79 -7.85 18.03 -7.66
C ALA A 79 -8.08 16.81 -8.57
N ARG A 80 -7.71 16.91 -9.85
CA ARG A 80 -7.82 15.82 -10.82
C ARG A 80 -6.83 14.69 -10.51
N SER A 81 -5.56 15.00 -10.26
CA SER A 81 -4.53 13.98 -9.99
C SER A 81 -4.80 13.28 -8.66
N LEU A 82 -5.23 14.01 -7.63
CA LEU A 82 -5.67 13.42 -6.36
C LEU A 82 -6.86 12.47 -6.56
N ARG A 83 -7.87 12.88 -7.33
CA ARG A 83 -9.01 12.01 -7.63
C ARG A 83 -8.58 10.73 -8.34
N LEU A 84 -7.66 10.81 -9.31
CA LEU A 84 -7.16 9.63 -10.02
C LEU A 84 -6.44 8.66 -9.08
N LEU A 85 -5.58 9.16 -8.17
CA LEU A 85 -4.91 8.35 -7.16
C LEU A 85 -5.92 7.66 -6.24
N LEU A 86 -6.86 8.42 -5.68
CA LEU A 86 -7.85 7.88 -4.73
C LEU A 86 -8.75 6.82 -5.40
N SER A 87 -9.21 7.08 -6.63
CA SER A 87 -10.00 6.10 -7.37
C SER A 87 -9.20 4.85 -7.76
N ALA A 88 -7.89 4.97 -8.05
CA ALA A 88 -7.05 3.79 -8.30
C ALA A 88 -6.85 2.96 -7.02
N SER A 89 -6.66 3.62 -5.87
CA SER A 89 -6.56 2.98 -4.56
C SER A 89 -7.85 2.23 -4.20
N GLU A 90 -9.01 2.87 -4.38
CA GLU A 90 -10.31 2.25 -4.15
C GLU A 90 -10.51 1.01 -5.01
N ARG A 91 -10.29 1.11 -6.34
CA ARG A 91 -10.39 -0.04 -7.25
C ARG A 91 -9.48 -1.20 -6.86
N PHE A 92 -8.25 -0.91 -6.42
CA PHE A 92 -7.33 -1.93 -5.95
C PHE A 92 -7.84 -2.60 -4.66
N CYS A 93 -8.27 -1.81 -3.67
CA CYS A 93 -8.79 -2.32 -2.40
C CYS A 93 -10.06 -3.17 -2.57
N ASP A 94 -10.97 -2.76 -3.45
CA ASP A 94 -12.19 -3.51 -3.76
C ASP A 94 -11.87 -4.87 -4.39
N ARG A 95 -10.91 -4.90 -5.31
CA ARG A 95 -10.46 -6.14 -5.94
C ARG A 95 -9.75 -7.07 -4.95
N LEU A 96 -8.93 -6.53 -4.04
CA LEU A 96 -8.32 -7.31 -2.96
C LEU A 96 -9.38 -7.92 -2.04
N THR A 97 -10.39 -7.13 -1.66
CA THR A 97 -11.51 -7.61 -0.82
C THR A 97 -12.28 -8.74 -1.52
N ALA A 98 -12.60 -8.54 -2.80
CA ALA A 98 -13.27 -9.56 -3.60
C ALA A 98 -12.42 -10.84 -3.77
N ALA A 99 -11.10 -10.70 -3.91
CA ALA A 99 -10.18 -11.83 -4.02
C ALA A 99 -10.03 -12.58 -2.69
N ALA A 100 -9.96 -11.87 -1.56
CA ALA A 100 -9.92 -12.47 -0.22
C ALA A 100 -11.15 -13.33 0.06
N GLY A 101 -12.34 -12.88 -0.36
CA GLY A 101 -13.59 -13.65 -0.25
C GLY A 101 -13.62 -14.94 -1.10
N ARG A 102 -12.66 -15.13 -2.02
CA ARG A 102 -12.53 -16.34 -2.85
C ARG A 102 -11.41 -17.28 -2.38
N LEU A 103 -10.70 -16.96 -1.30
CA LEU A 103 -9.60 -17.79 -0.81
C LEU A 103 -10.14 -18.96 0.03
N ASP A 104 -9.83 -20.18 -0.39
CA ASP A 104 -9.91 -21.36 0.47
C ASP A 104 -8.88 -21.24 1.61
N PRO A 105 -9.09 -21.88 2.78
CA PRO A 105 -8.10 -21.89 3.86
C PRO A 105 -6.77 -22.49 3.38
N VAL A 106 -5.75 -21.64 3.19
CA VAL A 106 -4.40 -22.06 2.79
C VAL A 106 -3.63 -22.54 4.03
N PRO A 107 -2.81 -23.60 3.93
CA PRO A 107 -1.99 -24.08 5.04
C PRO A 107 -1.00 -23.02 5.58
N GLU A 108 -0.98 -22.84 6.91
CA GLU A 108 -0.28 -21.80 7.70
C GLU A 108 1.21 -21.59 7.37
N LEU A 109 1.92 -22.61 6.88
CA LEU A 109 3.36 -22.56 6.70
C LEU A 109 3.81 -21.51 5.66
N ARG A 110 2.97 -21.23 4.65
CA ARG A 110 3.27 -20.25 3.59
C ARG A 110 3.17 -18.80 4.09
N LEU A 111 2.41 -18.56 5.17
CA LEU A 111 2.15 -17.22 5.71
C LEU A 111 3.31 -16.70 6.55
N LYS A 112 3.91 -17.56 7.38
CA LYS A 112 4.94 -17.16 8.36
C LYS A 112 6.17 -16.47 7.75
N GLY A 113 6.60 -16.90 6.56
CA GLY A 113 7.73 -16.26 5.85
C GLY A 113 7.41 -14.85 5.34
N LEU A 114 6.14 -14.60 5.00
CA LEU A 114 5.69 -13.29 4.48
C LEU A 114 5.27 -12.33 5.60
N GLU A 115 4.79 -12.86 6.73
CA GLU A 115 4.56 -12.11 7.96
C GLU A 115 5.87 -11.54 8.51
N ALA A 116 6.97 -12.31 8.50
CA ALA A 116 8.27 -11.83 8.95
C ALA A 116 8.80 -10.64 8.11
N ALA A 117 8.67 -10.71 6.78
CA ALA A 117 9.03 -9.61 5.89
C ALA A 117 8.15 -8.35 6.13
N TYR A 118 6.90 -8.55 6.52
CA TYR A 118 5.98 -7.45 6.84
C TYR A 118 6.22 -6.82 8.21
N ALA A 119 6.54 -7.61 9.24
CA ALA A 119 6.88 -7.09 10.56
C ALA A 119 8.05 -6.09 10.48
N VAL A 120 9.09 -6.42 9.71
CA VAL A 120 10.22 -5.52 9.42
C VAL A 120 9.75 -4.24 8.72
N GLN A 121 8.77 -4.34 7.82
CA GLN A 121 8.21 -3.19 7.11
C GLN A 121 7.36 -2.30 8.04
N LEU A 122 6.56 -2.89 8.93
CA LEU A 122 5.77 -2.19 9.96
C LEU A 122 6.66 -1.42 10.95
N GLU A 123 7.78 -2.02 11.38
CA GLU A 123 8.77 -1.31 12.21
C GLU A 123 9.30 -0.07 11.49
N ARG A 124 9.61 -0.17 10.19
CA ARG A 124 10.01 0.98 9.36
C ARG A 124 8.90 2.03 9.23
N PHE A 125 7.64 1.62 9.05
CA PHE A 125 6.47 2.51 9.04
C PHE A 125 6.22 3.20 10.40
N GLY A 126 6.57 2.55 11.51
CA GLY A 126 6.48 3.12 12.87
C GLY A 126 7.60 4.12 13.17
N MET A 127 8.82 3.86 12.69
CA MET A 127 9.98 4.74 12.90
C MET A 127 9.91 6.05 12.12
N ASN A 128 9.34 6.04 10.91
CA ASN A 128 9.17 7.26 10.10
C ASN A 128 8.07 8.21 10.63
N ALA A 129 7.13 7.72 11.46
CA ALA A 129 6.13 8.56 12.11
C ALA A 129 6.67 9.27 13.37
N ALA A 130 7.76 8.77 13.96
CA ALA A 130 8.37 9.31 15.18
C ALA A 130 9.52 10.32 14.91
N LEU A 131 9.94 10.47 13.65
CA LEU A 131 11.10 11.30 13.27
C LEU A 131 10.75 12.65 12.64
N ASP A 132 9.55 13.18 12.88
CA ASP A 132 9.21 14.56 12.49
C ASP A 132 9.06 15.48 13.72
N PRO A 133 10.16 15.89 14.40
CA PRO A 133 10.13 17.07 15.22
C PRO A 133 10.29 18.29 14.30
N VAL A 134 9.19 18.79 13.77
CA VAL A 134 9.17 20.17 13.25
C VAL A 134 9.45 21.11 14.43
N GLY A 135 10.62 21.77 14.39
CA GLY A 135 10.83 23.06 15.05
C GLY A 135 11.76 23.07 16.26
N GLN A 136 13.06 22.99 16.03
CA GLN A 136 14.02 23.81 16.79
C GLN A 136 14.69 24.76 15.80
N VAL A 137 14.17 25.99 15.74
CA VAL A 137 14.89 27.14 15.20
C VAL A 137 15.51 27.86 16.40
N ALA A 138 16.81 28.10 16.29
CA ALA A 138 17.64 28.81 17.26
C ALA A 138 17.20 30.27 17.48
#